data_AF-A0A7C7JX85-F1
#
_entry.id   AF-A0A7C7JX85-F1
#
_cell.length_a   1.000
_cell.length_b   1.000
_cell.length_c   1.000
_cell.angle_alpha   90.00
_cell.angle_beta   90.00
_cell.angle_gamma   90.00
#
_symmetry.space_group_name_H-M   'P 1'
#
loop_
_entity.id
_entity.type
_entity.pdbx_description
1 polymer ?
#
loop_
_entity_poly.entity_id
_entity_poly.type
_entity_poly.pdbx_seq_one_letter_code
_entity_poly.pdbx_strand_id
1 'polypeptide(L)'
;MTMLPRRIRANEETLLIAHLLRRAGFGATPKQMDRYQRMAYADIVETLLDPSPSLTTMPTDIIYRLFPEYHASTGVDACANWGFRMITTENPLEEKTALFWHGISATG
;
A
#
# COMPACT_ATOMS: atom_id res chain seq x y z
N MET A 1 12.33 -31.71 18.48
CA MET A 1 11.61 -30.43 18.27
C MET A 1 12.28 -29.35 19.10
N THR A 2 13.27 -28.68 18.53
CA THR A 2 14.07 -27.65 19.21
C THR A 2 13.27 -26.34 19.25
N MET A 3 12.84 -25.90 20.43
CA MET A 3 12.19 -24.59 20.56
C MET A 3 13.25 -23.49 20.44
N LEU A 4 13.11 -22.63 19.43
CA LEU A 4 13.92 -21.43 19.28
C LEU A 4 13.57 -20.41 20.39
N PRO A 5 14.55 -19.65 20.90
CA PRO A 5 14.33 -18.65 21.93
C PRO A 5 13.37 -17.55 21.43
N ARG A 6 12.50 -17.07 22.32
CA ARG A 6 11.40 -16.12 22.02
C ARG A 6 11.84 -14.86 21.25
N ARG A 7 13.09 -14.38 21.47
CA ARG A 7 13.66 -13.24 20.73
C ARG A 7 13.96 -13.53 19.26
N ILE A 8 14.36 -14.76 18.91
CA ILE A 8 14.66 -15.14 17.53
C ILE A 8 13.36 -15.24 16.72
N ARG A 9 12.32 -15.88 17.29
CA ARG A 9 11.01 -16.00 16.65
C ARG A 9 10.34 -14.65 16.39
N ALA A 10 10.40 -13.72 17.34
CA ALA A 10 9.87 -12.36 17.15
C ALA A 10 10.55 -11.62 15.99
N ASN A 11 11.85 -11.87 15.76
CA ASN A 11 12.58 -11.29 14.64
C ASN A 11 12.17 -11.93 13.30
N GLU A 12 12.00 -13.25 13.26
CA GLU A 12 11.51 -13.97 12.07
C GLU A 12 10.10 -13.53 11.67
N GLU A 13 9.18 -13.38 12.63
CA GLU A 13 7.82 -12.88 12.40
C GLU A 13 7.84 -11.45 11.83
N THR A 14 8.68 -10.58 12.40
CA THR A 14 8.84 -9.20 11.91
C THR A 14 9.37 -9.17 10.48
N LEU A 15 10.38 -10.00 10.17
CA LEU A 15 10.94 -10.12 8.82
C LEU A 15 9.92 -10.66 7.82
N LEU A 16 9.09 -11.63 8.24
CA LEU A 16 8.01 -12.19 7.43
C LEU A 16 6.94 -11.14 7.11
N ILE A 17 6.47 -10.40 8.12
CA ILE A 17 5.50 -9.32 7.93
C ILE A 17 6.09 -8.23 7.02
N ALA A 18 7.34 -7.84 7.24
CA ALA A 18 8.02 -6.86 6.39
C ALA A 18 8.14 -7.34 4.94
N HIS A 19 8.42 -8.63 4.73
CA HIS A 19 8.46 -9.22 3.40
C HIS A 19 7.08 -9.17 2.73
N LEU A 20 6.03 -9.58 3.44
CA LEU A 20 4.65 -9.50 2.96
C LEU A 20 4.31 -8.07 2.52
N LEU A 21 4.57 -7.07 3.36
CA LEU A 21 4.20 -5.67 3.08
C LEU A 21 5.01 -5.07 1.92
N ARG A 22 6.24 -5.52 1.66
CA ARG A 22 7.00 -5.17 0.44
C ARG A 22 6.44 -5.85 -0.82
N ARG A 23 5.84 -7.03 -0.69
CA ARG A 23 5.22 -7.74 -1.82
C ARG A 23 3.83 -7.18 -2.11
N ALA A 24 3.01 -6.97 -1.09
CA ALA A 24 1.66 -6.45 -1.19
C ALA A 24 1.62 -4.93 -1.46
N GLY A 25 2.66 -4.17 -1.12
CA GLY A 25 2.70 -2.72 -1.33
C GLY A 25 4.11 -2.23 -1.62
N PHE A 26 4.44 -1.02 -1.15
CA PHE A 26 5.78 -0.44 -1.26
C PHE A 26 6.63 -0.65 0.01
N GLY A 27 6.17 -1.52 0.92
CA GLY A 27 6.70 -1.67 2.27
C GLY A 27 5.81 -1.01 3.31
N ALA A 28 6.32 -0.90 4.53
CA ALA A 28 5.58 -0.37 5.67
C ALA A 28 6.39 0.71 6.39
N THR A 29 5.71 1.77 6.79
CA THR A 29 6.24 2.74 7.74
C THR A 29 6.41 2.11 9.13
N PRO A 30 7.22 2.68 10.03
CA PRO A 30 7.33 2.18 11.41
C PRO A 30 5.97 2.06 12.11
N LYS A 31 5.09 3.06 11.94
CA LYS A 31 3.73 3.05 12.49
C LYS A 31 2.87 1.90 11.96
N GLN A 32 2.94 1.62 10.65
CA GLN A 32 2.23 0.49 10.05
C GLN A 32 2.81 -0.84 10.55
N MET A 33 4.15 -0.94 10.65
CA MET A 33 4.83 -2.12 11.17
C MET A 33 4.42 -2.42 12.62
N ASP A 34 4.31 -1.41 13.48
CA ASP A 34 3.83 -1.56 14.86
C ASP A 34 2.34 -1.96 14.94
N ARG A 35 1.53 -1.57 13.97
CA ARG A 35 0.13 -2.02 13.85
C ARG A 35 0.08 -3.50 13.46
N TYR A 36 0.77 -3.89 12.39
CA TYR A 36 0.71 -5.26 11.86
C TYR A 36 1.35 -6.29 12.78
N GLN A 37 2.42 -5.94 13.51
CA GLN A 37 3.03 -6.83 14.51
C GLN A 37 2.10 -7.21 15.67
N ARG A 38 1.00 -6.48 15.87
CA ARG A 38 0.00 -6.78 16.91
C ARG A 38 -1.14 -7.67 16.41
N MET A 39 -1.14 -8.04 15.14
CA MET A 39 -2.17 -8.84 14.48
C MET A 39 -1.66 -10.26 14.22
N ALA A 40 -2.57 -11.24 14.16
CA ALA A 40 -2.20 -12.55 13.63
C ALA A 40 -1.92 -12.42 12.12
N TYR A 41 -0.99 -13.23 11.61
CA TYR A 41 -0.59 -13.14 10.20
C TYR A 41 -1.77 -13.27 9.22
N ALA A 42 -2.72 -14.17 9.53
CA ALA A 42 -3.93 -14.35 8.73
C ALA A 42 -4.77 -13.06 8.66
N ASP A 43 -4.96 -12.37 9.78
CA ASP A 43 -5.73 -11.11 9.83
C ASP A 43 -5.04 -10.00 9.03
N ILE A 44 -3.71 -9.98 8.99
CA ILE A 44 -2.95 -9.05 8.14
C ILE A 44 -3.28 -9.32 6.66
N VAL A 45 -3.29 -10.57 6.25
CA VAL A 45 -3.61 -10.97 4.87
C VAL A 45 -5.05 -10.59 4.53
N GLU A 46 -6.01 -10.89 5.38
CA GLU A 46 -7.42 -10.51 5.17
C GLU A 46 -7.57 -8.98 5.05
N THR A 47 -6.90 -8.22 5.92
CA THR A 47 -6.92 -6.75 5.86
C THR A 47 -6.35 -6.20 4.54
N LEU A 48 -5.35 -6.88 3.96
CA LEU A 48 -4.77 -6.48 2.69
C LEU A 48 -5.67 -6.81 1.49
N LEU A 49 -6.46 -7.89 1.59
CA LEU A 49 -7.32 -8.39 0.50
C LEU A 49 -8.72 -7.78 0.49
N ASP A 50 -9.25 -7.40 1.66
CA ASP A 50 -10.56 -6.77 1.81
C ASP A 50 -10.42 -5.32 2.33
N PRO A 51 -9.97 -4.38 1.48
CA PRO A 51 -9.85 -3.00 1.89
C PRO A 51 -11.23 -2.40 2.14
N SER A 52 -11.41 -1.76 3.31
CA SER A 52 -12.63 -0.99 3.58
C SER A 52 -12.82 0.08 2.50
N PRO A 53 -14.01 0.21 1.89
CA PRO A 53 -14.26 1.14 0.78
C PRO A 53 -14.14 2.63 1.18
N SER A 54 -13.99 2.90 2.47
CA SER A 54 -13.91 4.22 3.05
C SER A 54 -12.51 4.50 3.63
N LEU A 55 -11.95 5.60 3.14
CA LEU A 55 -10.87 6.42 3.70
C LEU A 55 -9.45 5.96 3.35
N THR A 56 -8.82 6.72 2.45
CA THR A 56 -7.65 7.59 2.75
C THR A 56 -6.87 7.92 1.48
N THR A 57 -7.55 8.26 0.39
CA THR A 57 -6.85 8.94 -0.70
C THR A 57 -7.06 10.43 -0.53
N MET A 58 -6.05 11.22 -0.87
CA MET A 58 -6.18 12.67 -0.88
C MET A 58 -7.37 13.07 -1.75
N PRO A 59 -8.32 13.86 -1.22
CA PRO A 59 -9.44 14.38 -2.00
C PRO A 59 -8.96 15.14 -3.24
N THR A 60 -9.62 14.90 -4.38
CA THR A 60 -9.22 15.50 -5.66
C THR A 60 -9.38 17.02 -5.68
N ASP A 61 -10.33 17.57 -4.92
CA ASP A 61 -10.51 19.01 -4.76
C ASP A 61 -9.29 19.69 -4.11
N ILE A 62 -8.62 19.01 -3.17
CA ILE A 62 -7.37 19.52 -2.57
C ILE A 62 -6.26 19.51 -3.61
N ILE A 63 -6.11 18.42 -4.37
CA ILE A 63 -5.09 18.29 -5.42
C ILE A 63 -5.28 19.39 -6.46
N TYR A 64 -6.50 19.56 -6.96
CA TYR A 64 -6.82 20.54 -7.99
C TYR A 64 -6.75 21.98 -7.52
N ARG A 65 -7.00 22.23 -6.24
CA ARG A 65 -6.80 23.56 -5.66
C ARG A 65 -5.33 23.96 -5.62
N LEU A 66 -4.43 23.00 -5.41
CA LEU A 66 -2.98 23.23 -5.39
C LEU A 66 -2.37 23.23 -6.80
N PHE A 67 -2.90 22.38 -7.68
CA PHE A 67 -2.42 22.16 -9.06
C PHE A 67 -3.61 22.20 -10.03
N PRO A 68 -4.11 23.40 -10.39
CA PRO A 68 -5.27 23.53 -11.28
C PRO A 68 -5.08 22.89 -12.65
N GLU A 69 -3.84 22.80 -13.14
CA GLU A 69 -3.49 22.12 -14.38
C GLU A 69 -3.88 20.64 -14.38
N TYR A 70 -3.95 19.99 -13.22
CA TYR A 70 -4.28 18.57 -13.12
C TYR A 70 -5.77 18.25 -13.31
N HIS A 71 -6.64 19.25 -13.43
CA HIS A 71 -8.07 19.07 -13.69
C HIS A 71 -8.37 18.31 -14.98
N ALA A 72 -7.55 18.49 -16.02
CA ALA A 72 -7.72 17.79 -17.28
C ALA A 72 -7.44 16.29 -17.14
N SER A 73 -6.58 15.90 -16.18
CA SER A 73 -6.17 14.52 -15.90
C SER A 73 -5.78 13.75 -17.17
N THR A 74 -5.00 14.38 -18.05
CA THR A 74 -4.49 13.78 -19.28
C THR A 74 -2.96 13.66 -19.23
N GLY A 75 -2.41 12.65 -19.91
CA GLY A 75 -0.96 12.46 -19.99
C GLY A 75 -0.27 12.42 -18.62
N VAL A 76 0.69 13.33 -18.42
CA VAL A 76 1.49 13.43 -17.19
C VAL A 76 0.66 13.84 -15.97
N ASP A 77 -0.42 14.59 -16.17
CA ASP A 77 -1.28 15.09 -15.11
C ASP A 77 -2.11 13.97 -14.48
N ALA A 78 -2.55 13.01 -15.30
CA ALA A 78 -3.21 11.79 -14.83
C ALA A 78 -2.28 10.98 -13.92
N CYS A 79 -1.02 10.84 -14.32
CA CYS A 79 0.01 10.15 -13.54
C CYS A 79 0.29 10.89 -12.22
N ALA A 80 0.33 12.23 -12.24
CA ALA A 80 0.55 13.04 -11.04
C ALA A 80 -0.61 12.93 -10.04
N ASN A 81 -1.86 13.05 -10.53
CA ASN A 81 -3.08 12.86 -9.72
C ASN A 81 -3.08 11.49 -9.03
N TRP A 82 -2.78 10.44 -9.80
CA TRP A 82 -2.71 9.09 -9.25
C TRP A 82 -1.51 8.90 -8.30
N GLY A 83 -0.40 9.60 -8.52
CA GLY A 83 0.71 9.67 -7.58
C GLY A 83 0.29 10.13 -6.19
N PHE A 84 -0.51 11.20 -6.09
CA PHE A 84 -1.05 11.64 -4.79
C PHE A 84 -1.95 10.59 -4.14
N ARG A 85 -2.76 9.88 -4.93
CA ARG A 85 -3.56 8.74 -4.47
C ARG A 85 -2.68 7.64 -3.87
N MET A 86 -1.64 7.23 -4.60
CA MET A 86 -0.70 6.18 -4.16
C MET A 86 0.09 6.56 -2.90
N ILE A 87 0.43 7.84 -2.71
CA ILE A 87 1.16 8.31 -1.53
C ILE A 87 0.27 8.29 -0.28
N THR A 88 -1.01 8.57 -0.44
CA THR A 88 -1.92 8.80 0.69
C THR A 88 -2.73 7.58 1.08
N THR A 89 -2.97 6.65 0.14
CA THR A 89 -3.78 5.45 0.34
C THR A 89 -3.37 4.61 1.54
N GLU A 90 -4.34 4.08 2.28
CA GLU A 90 -4.14 2.98 3.22
C GLU A 90 -4.22 1.59 2.55
N ASN A 91 -4.57 1.52 1.26
CA ASN A 91 -4.77 0.28 0.50
C ASN A 91 -3.71 0.09 -0.60
N PRO A 92 -2.42 -0.09 -0.25
CA PRO A 92 -1.34 -0.10 -1.24
C PRO A 92 -1.39 -1.29 -2.21
N LEU A 93 -2.07 -2.38 -1.85
CA LEU A 93 -2.21 -3.55 -2.73
C LEU A 93 -3.07 -3.25 -3.94
N GLU A 94 -4.16 -2.50 -3.76
CA GLU A 94 -5.02 -2.08 -4.87
C GLU A 94 -4.22 -1.24 -5.87
N GLU A 95 -3.53 -0.20 -5.38
CA GLU A 95 -2.74 0.69 -6.24
C GLU A 95 -1.59 -0.03 -6.94
N LYS A 96 -0.88 -0.90 -6.21
CA LYS A 96 0.22 -1.66 -6.78
C LYS A 96 -0.27 -2.65 -7.84
N THR A 97 -1.45 -3.22 -7.67
CA THR A 97 -2.08 -4.10 -8.66
C THR A 97 -2.45 -3.31 -9.91
N ALA A 98 -3.06 -2.13 -9.76
CA ALA A 98 -3.29 -1.23 -10.90
C ALA A 98 -1.98 -0.85 -11.60
N LEU A 99 -0.92 -0.52 -10.86
CA LEU A 99 0.41 -0.19 -11.42
C LEU A 99 1.03 -1.34 -12.20
N PHE A 100 0.93 -2.55 -11.67
CA PHE A 100 1.38 -3.75 -12.35
C PHE A 100 0.69 -3.90 -13.71
N TRP A 101 -0.62 -3.69 -13.76
CA TRP A 101 -1.37 -3.75 -15.01
C TRP A 101 -1.04 -2.60 -15.95
N HIS A 102 -0.72 -1.40 -15.50
CA HIS A 102 -0.26 -0.33 -16.39
C HIS A 102 1.02 -0.68 -17.17
N GLY A 103 1.89 -1.52 -16.58
CA GLY A 103 3.11 -1.99 -17.25
C GLY A 103 2.91 -3.19 -18.19
N ILE A 104 1.76 -3.86 -18.12
CA ILE A 104 1.45 -5.09 -18.90
C ILE A 104 0.35 -4.84 -19.93
N SER A 105 -0.71 -4.14 -19.52
CA SER A 105 -1.74 -3.56 -20.38
C SER A 105 -1.23 -2.24 -20.97
N ALA A 106 -0.08 -2.29 -21.63
CA ALA A 106 0.21 -1.35 -22.68
C ALA A 106 -0.48 -1.90 -23.94
N THR A 107 -1.37 -1.11 -24.53
CA THR A 107 -1.75 -1.17 -25.96
C THR A 107 -0.91 -2.14 -26.80
N GLY A 108 -1.51 -3.27 -27.19
CA GLY A 108 -1.16 -3.91 -28.45
C GLY A 108 -1.62 -3.05 -29.62
#